data_AF-A0A813PUG5-F1
#
_entry.id   AF-A0A813PUG5-F1
#
_cell.length_a   1.000
_cell.length_b   1.000
_cell.length_c   1.000
_cell.angle_alpha   90.00
_cell.angle_beta   90.00
_cell.angle_gamma   90.00
#
_symmetry.space_group_name_H-M   'P 1'
#
loop_
_entity.id
_entity.type
_entity.pdbx_description
1 polymer ?
#
loop_
_entity_poly.entity_id
_entity_poly.type
_entity_poly.pdbx_seq_one_letter_code
_entity_poly.pdbx_strand_id
1 'polypeptide(L)'
;MQKIIDKKQLEKKLQEQNVLKFELENLKPSRRVYEQLSNSNIFFKTDLKTALYESKKNIKILEAEINLQIEKEFDHPKYSYSKSSKFEDRLKNLLYKCEMRHECSNYVKESAQKQNCILNCVSKKCYEKIYEYDPLEDGEIDQRFKSFKGCVSKEI
;
A
#
# COMPACT_ATOMS: atom_id res chain seq x y z
N MET A 1 -16.12 0.47 4.13
CA MET A 1 -15.67 0.37 2.71
C MET A 1 -15.07 1.71 2.30
N GLN A 2 -13.82 1.96 2.69
CA GLN A 2 -13.09 3.13 2.20
C GLN A 2 -12.74 2.85 0.74
N LYS A 3 -13.09 3.77 -0.18
CA LYS A 3 -12.69 3.66 -1.59
C LYS A 3 -11.16 3.67 -1.65
N ILE A 4 -10.55 2.49 -1.75
CA ILE A 4 -9.21 2.37 -2.31
C ILE A 4 -9.37 2.89 -3.73
N ILE A 5 -8.96 4.14 -3.97
CA ILE A 5 -8.77 4.61 -5.34
C ILE A 5 -7.76 3.64 -5.91
N ASP A 6 -8.21 2.80 -6.83
CA ASP A 6 -7.41 1.72 -7.38
C ASP A 6 -6.12 2.34 -7.92
N LYS A 7 -4.95 1.93 -7.39
CA LYS A 7 -3.63 2.44 -7.78
C LYS A 7 -3.47 2.45 -9.30
N LYS A 8 -4.01 1.42 -9.94
CA LYS A 8 -4.08 1.27 -11.40
C LYS A 8 -4.84 2.41 -12.09
N GLN A 9 -5.89 2.93 -11.47
CA GLN A 9 -6.64 4.08 -11.96
C GLN A 9 -5.83 5.38 -11.86
N LEU A 10 -5.05 5.58 -10.80
CA LEU A 10 -4.17 6.74 -10.66
C LEU A 10 -3.00 6.68 -11.65
N GLU A 11 -2.38 5.51 -11.82
CA GLU A 11 -1.33 5.27 -12.82
C GLU A 11 -1.83 5.57 -14.23
N LYS A 12 -3.05 5.13 -14.56
CA LYS A 12 -3.68 5.45 -15.85
C LYS A 12 -3.85 6.97 -16.03
N LYS A 13 -4.35 7.68 -15.02
CA LYS A 13 -4.49 9.15 -15.07
C LYS A 13 -3.14 9.86 -15.22
N LEU A 14 -2.10 9.37 -14.54
CA LEU A 14 -0.76 9.91 -14.65
C LEU A 14 -0.20 9.71 -16.07
N GLN A 15 -0.45 8.55 -16.67
CA GLN A 15 -0.08 8.27 -18.06
C GLN A 15 -0.78 9.24 -19.03
N GLU A 16 -2.09 9.44 -18.88
CA GLU A 16 -2.85 10.38 -19.70
C GLU A 16 -2.32 11.82 -19.59
N GLN A 17 -1.98 12.26 -18.37
CA GLN A 17 -1.39 13.59 -18.14
C GLN A 17 0.02 13.72 -18.75
N ASN A 18 0.84 12.67 -18.70
CA ASN A 18 2.15 12.68 -19.33
C ASN A 18 2.07 12.77 -20.86
N VAL A 19 1.12 12.07 -21.48
CA VAL A 19 0.84 12.19 -22.91
C VAL A 19 0.38 13.62 -23.23
N LEU A 20 -0.55 14.18 -22.46
CA LEU A 20 -1.02 15.55 -22.65
C LEU A 20 0.11 16.57 -22.57
N LYS A 21 0.98 16.46 -21.55
CA LYS A 21 2.16 17.33 -21.41
C LYS A 21 3.06 17.22 -22.65
N PHE A 22 3.37 16.01 -23.11
CA PHE A 22 4.21 15.80 -24.29
C PHE A 22 3.62 16.43 -25.55
N GLU A 23 2.31 16.26 -25.78
CA GLU A 23 1.61 16.87 -26.92
C GLU A 23 1.64 18.41 -26.85
N LEU A 24 1.46 18.98 -25.66
CA LEU A 24 1.55 20.43 -25.46
C LEU A 24 2.98 20.96 -25.67
N GLU A 25 4.02 20.25 -25.20
CA GLU A 25 5.42 20.67 -25.37
C GLU A 25 5.86 20.65 -26.84
N ASN A 26 5.27 19.77 -27.66
CA ASN A 26 5.56 19.64 -29.09
C ASN A 26 4.54 20.33 -30.00
N LEU A 27 3.60 21.09 -29.43
CA LEU A 27 2.54 21.74 -30.18
C LEU A 27 3.10 22.88 -31.06
N LYS A 28 2.68 22.94 -32.32
CA LYS A 28 3.05 24.05 -33.22
C LYS A 28 2.53 25.39 -32.66
N PRO A 29 3.31 26.49 -32.71
CA PRO A 29 2.93 27.79 -32.15
C PRO A 29 1.63 28.39 -32.71
N SER A 30 1.23 28.01 -33.93
CA SER A 30 0.01 28.51 -34.58
C SER A 30 -1.28 27.81 -34.10
N ARG A 31 -1.18 26.76 -33.28
CA ARG A 31 -2.33 26.01 -32.78
C ARG A 31 -2.94 26.70 -31.57
N ARG A 32 -4.26 26.58 -31.44
CA ARG A 32 -5.04 27.09 -30.31
C ARG A 32 -5.22 25.98 -29.28
N VAL A 33 -5.11 26.33 -28.01
CA VAL A 33 -5.30 25.40 -26.88
C VAL A 33 -6.60 25.74 -26.17
N TYR A 34 -7.32 24.71 -25.73
CA TYR A 34 -8.55 24.86 -24.97
C TYR A 34 -8.51 23.96 -23.73
N GLU A 35 -9.02 24.47 -22.62
CA GLU A 35 -9.19 23.74 -21.37
C GLU A 35 -10.66 23.44 -21.13
N GLN A 36 -10.96 22.21 -20.72
CA GLN A 36 -12.31 21.77 -20.40
C GLN A 36 -12.66 22.12 -18.94
N LEU A 37 -13.83 22.68 -18.71
CA LEU A 37 -14.36 22.82 -17.35
C LEU A 37 -14.73 21.45 -16.77
N SER A 38 -14.40 21.23 -15.50
CA SER A 38 -14.64 19.96 -14.80
C SER A 38 -16.11 19.52 -14.88
N ASN A 39 -16.32 18.25 -15.25
CA ASN A 39 -17.63 17.62 -15.41
C ASN A 39 -18.59 18.36 -16.36
N SER A 40 -18.06 19.09 -17.34
CA SER A 40 -18.88 19.79 -18.34
C SER A 40 -18.31 19.59 -19.75
N ASN A 41 -19.11 19.88 -20.77
CA ASN A 41 -18.66 19.85 -22.17
C ASN A 41 -18.24 21.24 -22.67
N ILE A 42 -17.89 22.16 -21.77
CA ILE A 42 -17.53 23.54 -22.08
C ILE A 42 -16.01 23.67 -22.11
N PHE A 43 -15.49 24.30 -23.17
CA PHE A 43 -14.07 24.50 -23.41
C PHE A 43 -13.74 25.99 -23.52
N PHE A 44 -12.73 26.45 -22.77
CA PHE A 44 -12.25 27.83 -22.79
C PHE A 44 -10.90 27.92 -23.46
N LYS A 45 -10.71 28.95 -24.28
CA LYS A 45 -9.42 29.21 -24.91
C LYS A 45 -8.42 29.62 -23.83
N THR A 46 -7.24 29.00 -23.86
CA THR A 46 -6.13 29.26 -22.93
C THR A 46 -4.84 29.43 -23.71
N ASP A 47 -3.81 29.94 -23.03
CA ASP A 47 -2.46 30.02 -23.58
C ASP A 47 -1.70 28.73 -23.34
N LEU A 48 -0.82 28.36 -24.29
CA LEU A 48 -0.02 27.14 -24.21
C LEU A 48 0.80 27.06 -22.91
N LYS A 49 1.35 28.19 -22.46
CA LYS A 49 2.13 28.27 -21.22
C LYS A 49 1.29 27.92 -19.98
N THR A 50 0.06 28.40 -19.93
CA THR A 50 -0.88 28.15 -18.83
C THR A 50 -1.28 26.68 -18.81
N ALA A 51 -1.69 26.14 -19.97
CA ALA A 51 -2.03 24.73 -20.09
C ALA A 51 -0.87 23.79 -19.71
N LEU A 52 0.36 24.13 -20.11
CA LEU A 52 1.56 23.39 -19.72
C LEU A 52 1.84 23.46 -18.22
N TYR A 53 1.64 24.62 -17.61
CA TYR A 53 1.81 24.80 -16.17
C TYR A 53 0.81 23.93 -15.39
N GLU A 54 -0.48 23.98 -15.75
CA GLU A 54 -1.51 23.20 -15.09
C GLU A 54 -1.31 21.69 -15.30
N SER A 55 -0.93 21.25 -16.50
CA SER A 55 -0.59 19.84 -16.74
C SER A 55 0.59 19.37 -15.87
N LYS A 56 1.66 20.17 -15.75
CA LYS A 56 2.81 19.86 -14.87
C LYS A 56 2.41 19.82 -13.40
N LYS A 57 1.53 20.70 -12.96
CA LYS A 57 1.00 20.73 -11.59
C LYS A 57 0.16 19.48 -11.31
N ASN A 58 -0.72 19.09 -12.23
CA ASN A 58 -1.54 17.88 -12.10
C ASN A 58 -0.69 16.61 -12.03
N ILE A 59 0.37 16.51 -12.84
CA ILE A 59 1.34 15.40 -12.76
C ILE A 59 1.96 15.32 -11.36
N LYS A 60 2.45 16.44 -10.81
CA LYS A 60 3.04 16.45 -9.46
C LYS A 60 2.05 16.03 -8.38
N ILE A 61 0.78 16.44 -8.50
CA ILE A 61 -0.28 16.03 -7.57
C ILE A 61 -0.51 14.53 -7.66
N LEU A 62 -0.64 13.98 -8.88
CA LEU A 62 -0.85 12.54 -9.08
C LEU A 62 0.34 11.70 -8.60
N GLU A 63 1.58 12.15 -8.84
CA GLU A 63 2.79 11.52 -8.31
C GLU A 63 2.79 11.49 -6.77
N ALA A 64 2.40 12.60 -6.13
CA ALA A 64 2.27 12.66 -4.68
C ALA A 64 1.16 11.74 -4.14
N GLU A 65 0.01 11.69 -4.81
CA GLU A 65 -1.09 10.78 -4.45
C GLU A 65 -0.68 9.30 -4.56
N ILE A 66 0.03 8.92 -5.62
CA ILE A 66 0.56 7.56 -5.80
C ILE A 66 1.58 7.23 -4.70
N ASN A 67 2.50 8.16 -4.40
CA ASN A 67 3.49 7.96 -3.33
C ASN A 67 2.82 7.80 -1.96
N LEU A 68 1.78 8.58 -1.66
CA LEU A 68 1.00 8.43 -0.42
C LEU A 68 0.27 7.09 -0.36
N GLN A 69 -0.15 6.52 -1.48
CA GLN A 69 -0.71 5.16 -1.51
C GLN A 69 0.37 4.11 -1.22
N ILE A 70 1.57 4.26 -1.80
CA ILE A 70 2.72 3.38 -1.52
C ILE A 70 3.08 3.44 -0.03
N GLU A 71 3.14 4.63 0.57
CA GLU A 71 3.43 4.75 2.01
C GLU A 71 2.39 4.04 2.88
N LYS A 72 1.11 4.16 2.54
CA LYS A 72 0.02 3.47 3.25
C LYS A 72 0.03 1.96 3.07
N GLU A 73 0.55 1.45 1.95
CA GLU A 73 0.75 0.03 1.69
C GLU A 73 1.82 -0.59 2.62
N PHE A 74 2.70 0.22 3.22
CA PHE A 74 3.81 -0.26 4.06
C PHE A 74 3.80 0.27 5.51
N ASP A 75 2.79 1.02 5.94
CA ASP A 75 2.74 1.64 7.27
C ASP A 75 2.24 0.65 8.35
N HIS A 76 3.10 -0.27 8.75
CA HIS A 76 2.91 -1.08 9.95
C HIS A 76 3.80 -0.55 11.09
N PRO A 77 3.34 -0.58 12.36
CA PRO A 77 4.13 -0.13 13.49
C PRO A 77 5.48 -0.86 13.58
N LYS A 78 6.57 -0.10 13.59
CA LYS A 78 7.94 -0.63 13.65
C LYS A 78 8.35 -0.88 15.10
N TYR A 79 8.63 -2.13 15.43
CA TYR A 79 9.15 -2.50 16.74
C TYR A 79 10.63 -2.88 16.63
N SER A 80 11.47 -2.30 17.50
CA SER A 80 12.87 -2.71 17.64
C SER A 80 12.93 -4.15 18.16
N TYR A 81 13.50 -5.05 17.37
CA TYR A 81 13.73 -6.43 17.77
C TYR A 81 15.23 -6.67 18.03
N SER A 82 15.57 -7.10 19.24
CA SER A 82 16.91 -7.59 19.60
C SER A 82 16.88 -9.12 19.67
N LYS A 83 17.80 -9.77 18.95
CA LYS A 83 17.88 -11.24 18.90
C LYS A 83 18.30 -11.78 20.26
N SER A 84 17.34 -12.29 21.02
CA SER A 84 17.57 -13.03 22.26
C SER A 84 17.21 -14.49 22.04
N SER A 85 18.17 -15.40 22.21
CA SER A 85 17.96 -16.85 22.03
C SER A 85 16.80 -17.38 22.87
N LYS A 86 16.70 -16.95 24.14
CA LYS A 86 15.60 -17.35 25.04
C LYS A 86 14.24 -16.91 24.53
N PHE A 87 14.15 -15.73 23.91
CA PHE A 87 12.91 -15.23 23.34
C PHE A 87 12.54 -16.01 22.07
N GLU A 88 13.49 -16.25 21.17
CA GLU A 88 13.24 -17.02 19.94
C GLU A 88 12.73 -18.44 20.26
N ASP A 89 13.32 -19.10 21.26
CA ASP A 89 12.87 -20.43 21.70
C ASP A 89 11.45 -20.39 22.24
N ARG A 90 11.11 -19.39 23.07
CA ARG A 90 9.74 -19.20 23.58
C ARG A 90 8.76 -18.93 22.45
N LEU A 91 9.10 -18.04 21.53
CA LEU A 91 8.25 -17.68 20.40
C LEU A 91 8.02 -18.89 19.49
N LYS A 92 9.06 -19.66 19.17
CA LYS A 92 8.95 -20.90 18.38
C LYS A 92 8.00 -21.91 19.03
N ASN A 93 8.10 -22.07 20.35
CA ASN A 93 7.20 -22.95 21.09
C ASN A 93 5.74 -22.43 21.09
N LEU A 94 5.53 -21.11 21.18
CA LEU A 94 4.19 -20.52 21.08
C LEU A 94 3.58 -20.70 19.69
N LEU A 95 4.37 -20.44 18.63
CA LEU A 95 3.95 -20.65 17.24
C LEU A 95 3.52 -22.10 17.01
N TYR A 96 4.33 -23.07 17.47
CA TYR A 96 4.00 -24.50 17.39
C TYR A 96 2.71 -24.84 18.14
N LYS A 97 2.54 -24.34 19.38
CA LYS A 97 1.30 -24.56 20.16
C LYS A 97 0.07 -24.01 19.44
N CYS A 98 0.18 -22.85 18.82
CA CYS A 98 -0.90 -22.25 18.05
C CYS A 98 -1.18 -23.01 16.75
N GLU A 99 -0.14 -23.51 16.06
CA GLU A 99 -0.30 -24.34 14.87
C GLU A 99 -1.07 -25.63 15.17
N MET A 100 -0.83 -26.24 16.33
CA MET A 100 -1.48 -27.47 16.76
C MET A 100 -2.90 -27.27 17.31
N ARG A 101 -3.38 -26.03 17.46
CA ARG A 101 -4.78 -25.81 17.84
C ARG A 101 -5.70 -26.25 16.72
N HIS A 102 -6.82 -26.88 17.08
CA HIS A 102 -7.82 -27.35 16.12
C HIS A 102 -8.28 -26.24 15.17
N GLU A 103 -8.41 -25.00 15.67
CA GLU A 103 -8.81 -23.82 14.89
C GLU A 103 -7.86 -23.53 13.72
N CYS A 104 -6.54 -23.61 13.96
CA CYS A 104 -5.53 -23.32 12.93
C CYS A 104 -5.10 -24.57 12.14
N SER A 105 -5.25 -25.77 12.72
CA SER A 105 -4.90 -27.04 12.07
C SER A 105 -5.81 -27.40 10.90
N ASN A 106 -7.02 -26.82 10.83
CA ASN A 106 -7.98 -27.08 9.75
C ASN A 106 -7.64 -26.37 8.45
N TYR A 107 -6.77 -25.37 8.48
CA TYR A 107 -6.31 -24.67 7.28
C TYR A 107 -5.27 -25.49 6.51
N VAL A 108 -5.25 -25.28 5.20
CA VAL A 108 -4.26 -25.89 4.29
C VAL A 108 -2.85 -25.54 4.78
N LYS A 109 -1.96 -26.53 4.76
CA LYS A 109 -0.55 -26.34 5.14
C LYS A 109 0.07 -25.25 4.26
N GLU A 110 0.87 -24.38 4.87
CA GLU A 110 1.56 -23.26 4.19
C GLU A 110 0.64 -22.20 3.56
N SER A 111 -0.67 -22.24 3.84
CA SER A 111 -1.57 -21.13 3.47
C SER A 111 -1.37 -19.91 4.37
N ALA A 112 -1.60 -18.73 3.80
CA ALA A 112 -1.59 -17.47 4.51
C ALA A 112 -2.71 -17.40 5.55
N GLN A 113 -3.86 -18.05 5.30
CA GLN A 113 -4.92 -18.21 6.30
C GLN A 113 -4.42 -18.93 7.56
N LYS A 114 -3.65 -20.02 7.38
CA LYS A 114 -3.04 -20.74 8.49
C LYS A 114 -2.06 -19.84 9.26
N GLN A 115 -1.21 -19.10 8.53
CA GLN A 115 -0.26 -18.17 9.14
C GLN A 115 -0.96 -17.04 9.92
N ASN A 116 -1.96 -16.39 9.31
CA ASN A 116 -2.78 -15.37 9.96
C ASN A 116 -3.43 -15.91 11.25
N CYS A 117 -3.97 -17.12 11.22
CA CYS A 117 -4.53 -17.78 12.40
C CYS A 117 -3.49 -17.98 13.51
N ILE A 118 -2.30 -18.48 13.15
CA ILE A 118 -1.20 -18.73 14.09
C ILE A 118 -0.72 -17.42 14.72
N LEU A 119 -0.49 -16.37 13.92
CA LEU A 119 -0.02 -15.07 14.41
C LEU A 119 -1.04 -14.42 15.37
N ASN A 120 -2.32 -14.46 15.01
CA ASN A 120 -3.41 -13.98 15.87
C ASN A 120 -3.50 -14.79 17.18
N CYS A 121 -3.32 -16.10 17.12
CA CYS A 121 -3.26 -16.96 18.31
C CYS A 121 -2.06 -16.63 19.23
N VAL A 122 -0.88 -16.35 18.66
CA VAL A 122 0.33 -16.03 19.44
C VAL A 122 0.16 -14.72 20.20
N SER A 123 -0.31 -13.68 19.52
CA SER A 123 -0.68 -12.43 20.17
C SER A 123 -1.68 -11.67 19.31
N LYS A 124 -2.94 -11.69 19.74
CA LYS A 124 -4.02 -10.94 19.11
C LYS A 124 -3.70 -9.43 19.05
N LYS A 125 -3.14 -8.87 20.12
CA LYS A 125 -2.78 -7.44 20.19
C LYS A 125 -1.71 -7.04 19.18
N CYS A 126 -0.68 -7.87 18.99
CA CYS A 126 0.36 -7.60 18.01
C CYS A 126 -0.11 -7.89 16.58
N TYR A 127 -0.97 -8.89 16.40
CA TYR A 127 -1.58 -9.18 15.11
C TYR A 127 -2.45 -8.02 14.64
N GLU A 128 -3.32 -7.51 15.51
CA GLU A 128 -4.23 -6.40 15.18
C GLU A 128 -3.45 -5.17 14.68
N LYS A 129 -2.37 -4.83 15.38
CA LYS A 129 -1.54 -3.67 15.03
C LYS A 129 -0.78 -3.80 13.71
N ILE A 130 -0.41 -5.01 13.31
CA ILE A 130 0.54 -5.23 12.21
C ILE A 130 -0.16 -5.77 10.96
N TYR A 131 -1.21 -6.56 11.12
CA TYR A 131 -1.83 -7.33 10.04
C TYR A 131 -3.36 -7.16 9.95
N GLU A 132 -4.06 -6.45 10.84
CA GLU A 132 -5.54 -6.32 10.79
C GLU A 132 -6.04 -5.66 9.50
N TYR A 133 -5.34 -4.60 9.08
CA TYR A 133 -5.72 -3.85 7.89
C TYR A 133 -5.35 -4.58 6.60
N ASP A 134 -4.26 -5.34 6.62
CA ASP A 134 -3.69 -6.02 5.47
C ASP A 134 -3.18 -7.42 5.90
N PRO A 135 -4.08 -8.41 6.01
CA PRO A 135 -3.72 -9.78 6.37
C PRO A 135 -2.82 -10.41 5.30
N LEU A 136 -2.02 -11.41 5.68
CA LEU A 136 -1.14 -12.10 4.73
C LEU A 136 -1.95 -12.77 3.61
N GLU A 137 -1.44 -12.69 2.39
CA GLU A 137 -1.97 -13.39 1.21
C GLU A 137 -1.08 -14.59 0.79
N ASP A 138 -1.67 -15.56 0.08
CA ASP A 138 -0.94 -16.74 -0.38
C ASP A 138 0.16 -16.35 -1.39
N GLY A 139 1.40 -16.75 -1.10
CA GLY A 139 2.58 -16.40 -1.92
C GLY A 139 3.25 -15.07 -1.55
N GLU A 140 2.73 -14.33 -0.57
CA GLU A 140 3.36 -13.13 -0.03
C GLU A 140 4.60 -13.46 0.80
N ILE A 141 5.65 -12.63 0.69
CA ILE A 141 6.82 -12.70 1.59
C ILE A 141 6.60 -11.75 2.76
N ASP A 142 6.45 -12.29 3.97
CA ASP A 142 6.22 -11.49 5.18
C ASP A 142 7.48 -10.75 5.65
N GLN A 143 7.60 -9.48 5.25
CA GLN A 143 8.64 -8.57 5.74
C GLN A 143 8.32 -7.97 7.13
N ARG A 144 7.05 -8.04 7.55
CA ARG A 144 6.50 -7.44 8.78
C ARG A 144 6.77 -8.31 10.00
N PHE A 145 7.08 -9.60 9.81
CA PHE A 145 7.34 -10.57 10.88
C PHE A 145 8.41 -10.10 11.88
N LYS A 146 9.44 -9.36 11.45
CA LYS A 146 10.45 -8.79 12.36
C LYS A 146 9.83 -7.79 13.36
N SER A 147 8.93 -6.94 12.88
CA SER A 147 8.16 -6.03 13.73
C SER A 147 7.22 -6.80 14.66
N PHE A 148 6.59 -7.87 14.17
CA PHE A 148 5.76 -8.74 15.00
C PHE A 148 6.55 -9.37 16.15
N LYS A 149 7.74 -9.92 15.88
CA LYS A 149 8.66 -10.40 16.93
C LYS A 149 8.99 -9.31 17.95
N GLY A 150 9.29 -8.10 17.48
CA GLY A 150 9.59 -6.96 18.35
C GLY A 150 8.40 -6.55 19.23
N CYS A 151 7.17 -6.66 18.72
CA CYS A 151 5.95 -6.41 19.49
C CYS A 151 5.75 -7.49 20.57
N VAL A 152 5.77 -8.77 20.18
CA VAL A 152 5.58 -9.90 21.11
C VAL A 152 6.67 -9.94 22.17
N SER A 153 7.92 -9.58 21.85
CA SER A 153 9.02 -9.50 22.82
C SER A 153 8.81 -8.47 23.92
N LYS A 154 7.87 -7.54 23.77
CA LYS A 154 7.49 -6.60 24.84
C LYS A 154 6.38 -7.16 25.74
N GLU A 155 5.71 -8.24 25.32
CA GLU A 155 4.63 -8.90 26.05
C GLU A 155 5.11 -10.09 26.90
N ILE A 156 6.21 -10.75 26.52
CA ILE A 156 6.72 -12.00 27.13
C ILE A 156 8.19 -11.93 27.56
#